data_AF-A0A1Y4I6Z0-F1
#
_entry.id   AF-A0A1Y4I6Z0-F1
#
_cell.length_a   1.000
_cell.length_b   1.000
_cell.length_c   1.000
_cell.angle_alpha   90.00
_cell.angle_beta   90.00
_cell.angle_gamma   90.00
#
_symmetry.space_group_name_H-M   'P 1'
#
loop_
_entity.id
_entity.type
_entity.pdbx_description
1 polymer ?
#
loop_
_entity_poly.entity_id
_entity_poly.type
_entity_poly.pdbx_seq_one_letter_code
_entity_poly.pdbx_strand_id
1 'polypeptide(L)'
;MAQEFREISPELERVAYKEAWSIESMEAHGAGGRGVTYIGSKISGALDGDERNGRLVFDYYRDTAGAWWFENRALLPSGDIVSMDMYLFGYERKRKKGERQQWRR
;
A
#
# COMPACT_ATOMS: atom_id res chain seq x y z
N MET A 1 12.93 -5.41 -2.40
CA MET A 1 13.06 -4.74 -3.72
C MET A 1 11.90 -3.77 -3.81
N ALA A 2 12.14 -2.50 -4.10
CA ALA A 2 11.04 -1.55 -4.32
C ALA A 2 10.26 -1.98 -5.57
N GLN A 3 8.95 -2.14 -5.46
CA GLN A 3 8.11 -2.52 -6.60
C GLN A 3 8.07 -1.34 -7.58
N GLU A 4 8.44 -1.56 -8.84
CA GLU A 4 8.36 -0.52 -9.87
C GLU A 4 6.89 -0.18 -10.14
N PHE A 5 6.60 1.12 -10.21
CA PHE A 5 5.26 1.60 -10.51
C PHE A 5 4.82 1.14 -11.90
N ARG A 6 3.64 0.53 -11.96
CA ARG A 6 3.01 0.13 -13.21
C ARG A 6 1.56 0.50 -13.13
N GLU A 7 1.06 1.29 -14.07
CA GLU A 7 -0.35 1.68 -14.07
C GLU A 7 -1.26 0.44 -14.19
N ILE A 8 -2.23 0.33 -13.29
CA ILE A 8 -3.26 -0.72 -13.34
C ILE A 8 -4.30 -0.39 -14.43
N SER A 9 -4.85 -1.41 -15.10
CA SER A 9 -5.91 -1.16 -16.07
C SER A 9 -7.18 -0.63 -15.38
N PRO A 10 -7.98 0.24 -16.04
CA PRO A 10 -9.18 0.81 -15.44
C PRO A 10 -10.22 -0.25 -15.00
N GLU A 11 -10.30 -1.36 -15.73
CA GLU A 11 -11.24 -2.45 -15.44
C GLU A 11 -10.87 -3.17 -14.15
N LEU A 12 -9.57 -3.48 -13.97
CA LEU A 12 -9.05 -4.14 -12.78
C LEU A 12 -9.07 -3.19 -11.59
N GLU A 13 -8.75 -1.92 -11.79
CA GLU A 13 -8.80 -0.89 -10.75
C GLU A 13 -10.20 -0.75 -10.17
N ARG A 14 -11.23 -0.73 -11.01
CA ARG A 14 -12.62 -0.62 -10.55
C ARG A 14 -13.04 -1.80 -9.65
N VAL A 15 -12.51 -2.99 -9.90
CA VAL A 15 -12.76 -4.18 -9.07
C VAL A 15 -11.93 -4.09 -7.79
N ALA A 16 -10.63 -3.88 -7.92
CA ALA A 16 -9.71 -3.80 -6.79
C ALA A 16 -10.10 -2.70 -5.80
N TYR A 17 -10.46 -1.50 -6.27
CA TYR A 17 -10.89 -0.39 -5.42
C TYR A 17 -12.11 -0.73 -4.55
N LYS A 18 -12.99 -1.62 -5.02
CA LYS A 18 -14.19 -2.03 -4.28
C LYS A 18 -13.95 -3.19 -3.31
N GLU A 19 -13.01 -4.08 -3.65
CA GLU A 19 -12.84 -5.37 -3.00
C GLU A 19 -11.58 -5.47 -2.15
N ALA A 20 -10.58 -4.61 -2.39
CA ALA A 20 -9.28 -4.72 -1.78
C ALA A 20 -9.30 -4.34 -0.30
N TRP A 21 -8.63 -5.17 0.50
CA TRP A 21 -8.31 -4.87 1.89
C TRP A 21 -6.87 -4.38 2.01
N SER A 22 -6.54 -3.66 3.08
CA SER A 22 -5.12 -3.34 3.34
C SER A 22 -4.32 -4.63 3.46
N ILE A 23 -3.17 -4.70 2.78
CA ILE A 23 -2.26 -5.84 2.84
C ILE A 23 -1.76 -6.09 4.28
N GLU A 24 -1.74 -5.05 5.11
CA GLU A 24 -1.38 -5.16 6.53
C GLU A 24 -2.40 -5.98 7.33
N SER A 25 -3.63 -6.10 6.83
CA SER A 25 -4.71 -6.87 7.45
C SER A 25 -4.76 -8.33 6.98
N MET A 26 -3.86 -8.77 6.09
CA MET A 26 -3.90 -10.14 5.56
C MET A 26 -3.94 -11.21 6.65
N GLU A 27 -3.17 -11.05 7.72
CA GLU A 27 -3.15 -12.01 8.83
C GLU A 27 -4.51 -12.08 9.54
N ALA A 28 -5.13 -10.93 9.82
CA ALA A 28 -6.45 -10.86 10.45
C ALA A 28 -7.56 -11.48 9.58
N HIS A 29 -7.37 -11.50 8.26
CA HIS A 29 -8.27 -12.13 7.29
C HIS A 29 -7.90 -13.60 6.98
N GLY A 30 -7.00 -14.22 7.76
CA GLY A 30 -6.58 -15.61 7.55
C GLY A 30 -5.77 -15.84 6.26
N ALA A 31 -5.14 -14.78 5.73
CA ALA A 31 -4.39 -14.77 4.50
C ALA A 31 -2.87 -14.54 4.69
N GLY A 32 -2.38 -14.40 5.93
CA GLY A 32 -0.99 -14.01 6.23
C GLY A 32 0.14 -14.92 5.73
N GLY A 33 -0.19 -16.11 5.20
CA GLY A 33 0.76 -17.03 4.56
C GLY A 33 0.60 -17.16 3.05
N ARG A 34 -0.36 -16.44 2.44
CA ARG A 34 -0.62 -16.52 1.00
C ARG A 34 0.38 -15.67 0.24
N GLY A 35 0.85 -16.19 -0.90
CA GLY A 35 1.63 -15.39 -1.84
C GLY A 35 0.74 -14.32 -2.47
N VAL A 36 1.33 -13.16 -2.78
CA VAL A 36 0.67 -12.06 -3.47
C VAL A 36 1.37 -11.76 -4.78
N THR A 37 0.60 -11.44 -5.80
CA THR A 37 1.07 -10.98 -7.11
C THR A 37 0.69 -9.53 -7.27
N TYR A 38 1.67 -8.69 -7.59
CA TYR A 38 1.45 -7.29 -7.90
C TYR A 38 0.72 -7.14 -9.25
N ILE A 39 -0.35 -6.37 -9.25
CA ILE A 39 -1.23 -6.18 -10.41
C ILE A 39 -0.96 -4.82 -11.07
N GLY A 40 -0.70 -3.80 -10.27
CA GLY A 40 -0.40 -2.45 -10.71
C GLY A 40 -0.84 -1.40 -9.68
N SER A 41 -0.70 -0.14 -10.05
CA SER A 41 -0.87 1.00 -9.15
C SER A 41 -1.69 2.10 -9.79
N LYS A 42 -2.30 2.93 -8.92
CA LYS A 42 -2.98 4.16 -9.31
C LYS A 42 -2.53 5.30 -8.43
N ILE A 43 -2.16 6.41 -9.05
CA ILE A 43 -1.95 7.68 -8.35
C ILE A 43 -3.32 8.30 -8.07
N SER A 44 -3.54 8.70 -6.82
CA SER A 44 -4.77 9.32 -6.34
C SER A 44 -4.45 10.55 -5.51
N GLY A 45 -5.20 11.64 -5.73
CA GLY A 45 -5.25 12.82 -4.85
C GLY A 45 -3.92 13.43 -4.38
N ALA A 46 -4.04 14.43 -3.51
CA ALA A 46 -2.96 14.86 -2.62
C ALA A 46 -3.13 14.12 -1.28
N LEU A 47 -2.04 13.84 -0.57
CA LEU A 47 -2.08 13.13 0.71
C LEU A 47 -2.57 14.02 1.87
N ASP A 48 -2.00 15.22 1.98
CA ASP A 48 -2.08 16.08 3.16
C ASP A 48 -2.26 17.56 2.79
N GLY A 49 -2.11 17.91 1.50
CA GLY A 49 -2.20 19.31 1.05
C GLY A 49 -1.16 20.21 1.71
N ASP A 50 -0.06 19.64 2.20
CA ASP A 50 1.02 20.33 2.88
C ASP A 50 2.15 20.72 1.91
N GLU A 51 3.21 21.34 2.42
CA GLU A 51 4.36 21.78 1.61
C GLU A 51 5.07 20.63 0.86
N ARG A 52 4.97 19.38 1.37
CA ARG A 52 5.54 18.19 0.74
C ARG A 52 4.78 17.85 -0.54
N ASN A 53 3.52 18.28 -0.69
CA ASN A 53 2.69 18.10 -1.87
C ASN A 53 2.73 16.66 -2.42
N GLY A 54 2.75 15.67 -1.52
CA GLY A 54 2.78 14.26 -1.88
C GLY A 54 1.45 13.80 -2.49
N ARG A 55 1.52 12.88 -3.44
CA ARG A 55 0.33 12.23 -4.02
C ARG A 55 0.24 10.79 -3.55
N LEU A 56 -0.96 10.33 -3.25
CA LEU A 56 -1.18 8.96 -2.79
C LEU A 56 -1.00 8.00 -3.96
N VAL A 57 -0.33 6.88 -3.74
CA VAL A 57 -0.23 5.77 -4.68
C VAL A 57 -0.87 4.56 -4.05
N PHE A 58 -1.92 4.02 -4.67
CA PHE A 58 -2.49 2.72 -4.33
C PHE A 58 -1.80 1.66 -5.16
N ASP A 59 -1.10 0.73 -4.51
CA ASP A 59 -0.58 -0.48 -5.14
C ASP A 59 -1.57 -1.62 -4.90
N TYR A 60 -1.99 -2.30 -5.97
CA TYR A 60 -2.94 -3.39 -5.89
C TYR A 60 -2.26 -4.73 -6.13
N TYR A 61 -2.69 -5.71 -5.34
CA TYR A 61 -2.18 -7.07 -5.36
C TYR A 61 -3.34 -8.06 -5.38
N ARG A 62 -3.06 -9.27 -5.86
CA ARG A 62 -3.98 -10.40 -5.80
C ARG A 62 -3.29 -11.58 -5.14
N ASP A 63 -3.92 -12.17 -4.13
CA ASP A 63 -3.36 -13.37 -3.49
C ASP A 63 -3.63 -14.64 -4.30
N THR A 64 -3.00 -15.75 -3.89
CA THR A 64 -3.18 -17.06 -4.53
C THR A 64 -4.59 -17.63 -4.42
N ALA A 65 -5.44 -17.09 -3.54
CA ALA A 65 -6.87 -17.44 -3.42
C ALA A 65 -7.77 -16.51 -4.24
N GLY A 66 -7.19 -15.53 -4.95
CA GLY A 66 -7.89 -14.59 -5.80
C GLY A 66 -8.40 -13.32 -5.10
N ALA A 67 -8.14 -13.14 -3.80
CA ALA A 67 -8.56 -11.96 -3.05
C ALA A 67 -7.69 -10.74 -3.37
N TRP A 68 -8.30 -9.56 -3.35
CA TRP A 68 -7.63 -8.29 -3.62
C TRP A 68 -7.06 -7.67 -2.35
N TRP A 69 -5.87 -7.09 -2.49
CA TRP A 69 -5.15 -6.39 -1.43
C TRP A 69 -4.59 -5.08 -1.95
N PHE A 70 -4.42 -4.09 -1.08
CA PHE A 70 -3.74 -2.86 -1.43
C PHE A 70 -2.68 -2.44 -0.40
N GLU A 71 -1.67 -1.72 -0.87
CA GLU A 71 -0.73 -0.97 -0.05
C GLU A 71 -0.71 0.49 -0.49
N ASN A 72 -0.42 1.40 0.44
CA ASN A 72 -0.28 2.81 0.15
C ASN A 72 1.20 3.22 0.12
N ARG A 73 1.57 3.95 -0.92
CA ARG A 73 2.84 4.66 -1.07
C ARG A 73 2.60 6.14 -1.34
N ALA A 74 3.66 6.93 -1.30
CA ALA A 74 3.62 8.34 -1.64
C ALA A 74 4.51 8.64 -2.83
N LEU A 75 3.96 9.36 -3.81
CA LEU A 75 4.71 9.99 -4.90
C LEU A 75 5.09 11.40 -4.46
N LEU A 76 6.39 11.66 -4.34
CA LEU A 76 6.95 12.96 -3.98
C LEU A 76 6.99 13.90 -5.19
N PRO A 77 7.07 15.24 -4.98
CA PRO A 77 7.26 16.21 -6.06
C PRO A 77 8.53 15.99 -6.88
N SER A 78 9.54 15.33 -6.30
CA SER A 78 10.76 14.92 -7.01
C SER A 78 10.51 13.85 -8.08
N GLY A 79 9.37 13.15 -8.03
CA GLY A 79 9.07 11.98 -8.85
C GLY A 79 9.37 10.64 -8.15
N ASP A 80 9.99 10.67 -6.97
CA ASP A 80 10.29 9.45 -6.21
C ASP A 80 9.03 8.87 -5.58
N ILE A 81 8.93 7.54 -5.60
CA ILE A 81 7.89 6.81 -4.88
C ILE A 81 8.50 6.17 -3.64
N VAL A 82 7.98 6.55 -2.47
CA VAL A 82 8.43 6.08 -1.16
C VAL A 82 7.31 5.34 -0.43
N SER A 83 7.67 4.52 0.56
CA SER A 83 6.68 3.92 1.46
C SER A 83 5.92 5.01 2.24
N MET A 84 4.71 4.69 2.70
CA MET A 84 3.95 5.63 3.54
C MET A 84 4.68 5.95 4.85
N ASP A 85 5.46 5.01 5.40
CA ASP A 85 6.24 5.22 6.61
C ASP A 85 7.39 6.21 6.38
N MET A 86 8.11 6.06 5.27
CA MET A 86 9.11 7.06 4.86
C MET A 86 8.47 8.42 4.63
N TYR A 87 7.29 8.48 4.01
CA TYR A 87 6.58 9.74 3.78
C TYR A 87 6.19 10.45 5.08
N LEU A 88 5.59 9.72 6.02
CA LEU A 88 5.06 10.30 7.26
C LEU A 88 6.16 10.58 8.29
N PHE A 89 7.13 9.68 8.43
CA PHE A 89 8.09 9.68 9.54
C PHE A 89 9.54 9.96 9.12
N GLY A 90 9.86 9.89 7.83
CA GLY A 90 11.23 10.03 7.33
C GLY A 90 12.12 8.82 7.55
N TYR A 91 11.57 7.68 7.98
CA TYR A 91 12.29 6.41 8.13
C TYR A 91 11.36 5.20 7.96
N GLU A 92 11.91 4.06 7.51
CA GLU A 92 11.17 2.79 7.45
C GLU A 92 10.94 2.26 8.87
N ARG A 93 9.68 2.00 9.26
CA ARG A 93 9.42 1.26 10.49
C ARG A 93 9.64 -0.21 10.19
N LYS A 94 10.47 -0.88 11.00
CA LYS A 94 10.59 -2.34 10.95
C LYS A 94 9.25 -2.95 11.37
N ARG A 95 8.47 -3.41 10.38
CA ARG A 95 7.27 -4.22 10.62
C ARG A 95 7.69 -5.52 11.30
N LYS A 96 7.60 -5.58 12.64
CA LYS A 96 7.75 -6.84 13.37
C LYS A 96 6.47 -7.65 13.21
N LYS A 97 6.58 -8.81 12.56
CA LYS A 97 5.50 -9.79 12.46
C LYS A 97 5.09 -10.22 13.88
N GLY A 98 3.89 -9.86 14.32
CA GLY A 98 3.27 -10.42 15.54
C GLY A 98 3.38 -9.63 16.87
N GLU A 99 4.01 -8.46 16.95
CA GLU A 99 3.96 -7.66 18.19
C GLU A 99 2.77 -6.70 18.17
N ARG A 100 1.71 -7.05 18.91
CA ARG A 100 0.73 -6.08 19.41
C ARG A 100 1.50 -4.96 20.10
N GLN A 101 1.51 -3.76 19.52
CA GLN A 101 1.98 -2.59 20.24
C GLN A 101 1.02 -2.36 21.41
N GLN A 102 1.48 -2.72 22.60
CA GLN A 102 0.81 -2.40 23.84
C GLN A 102 0.98 -0.89 24.05
N TRP A 103 -0.03 -0.12 23.65
CA TRP A 103 -0.13 1.30 23.98
C TRP A 103 -0.16 1.41 25.52
N ARG A 104 0.95 1.84 26.11
CA ARG A 104 0.92 2.32 27.50
C ARG A 104 0.32 3.72 27.47
N ARG A 105 -0.84 3.85 28.10
CA ARG A 105 -1.45 5.13 28.51
C ARG A 105 -0.55 5.85 29.50
#